data_AF-A0A7Y5KAV1-F1
#
_entry.id   AF-A0A7Y5KAV1-F1
#
_cell.length_a   1.000
_cell.length_b   1.000
_cell.length_c   1.000
_cell.angle_alpha   90.00
_cell.angle_beta   90.00
_cell.angle_gamma   90.00
#
_symmetry.space_group_name_H-M   'P 1'
#
loop_
_entity.id
_entity.type
_entity.pdbx_description
1 polymer ?
#
loop_
_entity_poly.entity_id
_entity_poly.type
_entity_poly.pdbx_seq_one_letter_code
_entity_poly.pdbx_strand_id
1 'polypeptide(L)'
;TYWMRPPQSLATASGHHRFVWDLRHEPPPGSEREFAIAAVYRNTPTGPQGPFVHPGRYIVRLTVDDIVLERPLAVRLDPRVNTSETDVQLQTDNSLACYNGYLRLQKIREAIDALLQNPANTKKRTALQTLRGSGLPGNPDLLYSSITAASVDKETIVGLQNKFLYLLNLLQSVDARPTQQAMAGVNALEEAAEALAKRWQAMK
;
A
#
# COMPACT_ATOMS: atom_id res chain seq x y z
N THR A 1 -25.08 -0.63 7.23
CA THR A 1 -23.77 -0.27 7.83
C THR A 1 -23.40 -1.08 9.08
N TYR A 2 -24.09 -2.19 9.41
CA TYR A 2 -23.92 -2.94 10.66
C TYR A 2 -22.48 -3.46 10.94
N TRP A 3 -21.68 -3.72 9.90
CA TRP A 3 -20.33 -4.27 10.01
C TRP A 3 -19.20 -3.23 9.86
N MET A 4 -19.48 -2.09 9.22
CA MET A 4 -18.45 -1.16 8.78
C MET A 4 -17.87 -0.38 9.97
N ARG A 5 -16.53 -0.25 10.05
CA ARG A 5 -15.89 0.64 11.02
C ARG A 5 -16.28 2.09 10.75
N PRO A 6 -16.81 2.83 11.73
CA PRO A 6 -17.10 4.26 11.57
C PRO A 6 -15.83 5.08 11.29
N PRO A 7 -15.91 6.15 10.48
CA PRO A 7 -14.79 7.07 10.26
C PRO A 7 -14.21 7.57 11.59
N GLN A 8 -12.90 7.44 11.76
CA GLN A 8 -12.17 7.95 12.92
C GLN A 8 -11.59 9.33 12.57
N SER A 9 -12.43 10.36 12.64
CA SER A 9 -11.97 11.75 12.46
C SER A 9 -11.68 12.39 13.82
N LEU A 10 -10.74 13.34 13.84
CA LEU A 10 -10.51 14.15 15.03
C LEU A 10 -11.71 15.08 15.22
N ALA A 11 -12.43 14.92 16.33
CA ALA A 11 -13.59 15.74 16.61
C ALA A 11 -13.18 17.17 17.05
N THR A 12 -13.98 18.15 16.65
CA THR A 12 -13.75 19.58 16.90
C THR A 12 -14.69 20.18 17.96
N ALA A 13 -15.59 19.37 18.51
CA ALA A 13 -16.48 19.80 19.59
C ALA A 13 -15.67 20.13 20.86
N SER A 14 -16.24 20.90 21.78
CA SER A 14 -15.59 21.12 23.08
C SER A 14 -15.54 19.81 23.90
N GLY A 15 -14.43 19.55 24.59
CA GLY A 15 -14.28 18.41 25.50
C GLY A 15 -13.08 17.50 25.20
N HIS A 16 -13.08 16.33 25.82
CA HIS A 16 -12.04 15.32 25.65
C HIS A 16 -12.30 14.48 24.40
N HIS A 17 -11.27 14.32 23.56
CA HIS A 17 -11.33 13.51 22.35
C HIS A 17 -10.31 12.38 22.37
N ARG A 18 -10.64 11.29 21.67
CA ARG A 18 -9.73 10.16 21.46
C ARG A 18 -9.47 9.98 19.98
N PHE A 19 -8.21 9.89 19.61
CA PHE A 19 -7.77 9.43 18.30
C PHE A 19 -6.93 8.16 18.46
N VAL A 20 -7.14 7.19 17.57
CA VAL A 20 -6.41 5.91 17.58
C VAL A 20 -5.65 5.80 16.27
N TRP A 21 -4.32 5.75 16.38
CA TRP A 21 -3.46 5.37 15.26
C TRP A 21 -3.35 3.85 15.21
N ASP A 22 -3.56 3.28 14.03
CA ASP A 22 -3.48 1.84 13.76
C ASP A 22 -2.05 1.35 13.50
N LEU A 23 -1.04 2.21 13.75
CA LEU A 23 0.39 1.95 13.55
C LEU A 23 0.75 1.65 12.10
N ARG A 24 -0.02 2.15 11.12
CA ARG A 24 0.23 1.95 9.69
C ARG A 24 0.57 3.26 8.99
N HIS A 25 1.29 3.11 7.87
CA HIS A 25 1.39 4.11 6.83
C HIS A 25 0.03 4.33 6.15
N GLU A 26 -0.08 5.41 5.37
CA GLU A 26 -1.30 5.73 4.65
C GLU A 26 -1.76 4.58 3.75
N PRO A 27 -3.08 4.31 3.67
CA PRO A 27 -3.59 3.33 2.73
C PRO A 27 -3.14 3.63 1.29
N PRO A 28 -2.81 2.61 0.48
CA PRO A 28 -2.40 2.78 -0.91
C PRO A 28 -3.42 3.65 -1.70
N PRO A 29 -3.01 4.83 -2.20
CA PRO A 29 -3.93 5.75 -2.85
C PRO A 29 -4.36 5.25 -4.22
N GLY A 30 -5.62 5.49 -4.58
CA GLY A 30 -6.17 5.13 -5.88
C GLY A 30 -6.46 3.64 -6.10
N SER A 31 -6.36 2.81 -5.06
CA SER A 31 -6.89 1.45 -5.07
C SER A 31 -8.41 1.43 -4.91
N GLU A 32 -9.03 0.34 -5.35
CA GLU A 32 -10.41 0.03 -5.00
C GLU A 32 -10.50 -0.25 -3.49
N ARG A 33 -11.53 0.29 -2.83
CA ARG A 33 -11.73 0.12 -1.38
C ARG A 33 -12.75 -0.98 -1.14
N GLU A 34 -12.35 -2.00 -0.41
CA GLU A 34 -13.16 -3.18 -0.17
C GLU A 34 -13.13 -3.58 1.31
N PHE A 35 -14.10 -4.38 1.75
CA PHE A 35 -14.13 -4.96 3.09
C PHE A 35 -13.71 -6.42 3.03
N ALA A 36 -12.92 -6.86 4.01
CA ALA A 36 -12.55 -8.26 4.14
C ALA A 36 -13.78 -9.14 4.46
N ILE A 37 -13.75 -10.40 4.03
CA ILE A 37 -14.78 -11.41 4.34
C ILE A 37 -14.88 -11.63 5.86
N ALA A 38 -13.76 -11.49 6.60
CA ALA A 38 -13.69 -11.55 8.04
C ALA A 38 -14.34 -10.31 8.70
N ALA A 39 -15.68 -10.25 8.67
CA ALA A 39 -16.43 -9.13 9.22
C ALA A 39 -16.30 -9.07 10.75
N VAL A 40 -15.95 -7.89 11.26
CA VAL A 40 -15.93 -7.59 12.69
C VAL A 40 -17.12 -6.71 13.01
N TYR A 41 -17.92 -7.09 14.01
CA TYR A 41 -19.12 -6.34 14.39
C TYR A 41 -18.81 -4.85 14.60
N ARG A 42 -19.43 -4.00 13.76
CA ARG A 42 -19.24 -2.53 13.71
C ARG A 42 -17.79 -2.05 13.60
N ASN A 43 -16.86 -2.89 13.13
CA ASN A 43 -15.44 -2.57 13.17
C ASN A 43 -14.61 -3.16 12.02
N THR A 44 -15.24 -3.63 10.95
CA THR A 44 -14.54 -4.13 9.75
C THR A 44 -13.78 -2.98 9.08
N PRO A 45 -12.45 -3.03 8.97
CA PRO A 45 -11.66 -2.04 8.24
C PRO A 45 -11.86 -2.18 6.72
N THR A 46 -11.66 -1.09 5.98
CA THR A 46 -11.56 -1.13 4.51
C THR A 46 -10.12 -1.39 4.10
N GLY A 47 -9.86 -2.31 3.17
CA GLY A 47 -8.55 -2.50 2.54
C GLY A 47 -8.46 -1.79 1.18
N PRO A 48 -7.28 -1.85 0.52
CA PRO A 48 -5.99 -2.26 1.08
C PRO A 48 -5.48 -1.28 2.15
N GLN A 49 -4.60 -1.78 3.01
CA GLN A 49 -4.00 -1.05 4.14
C GLN A 49 -2.53 -0.74 3.82
N GLY A 50 -2.00 0.34 4.39
CA GLY A 50 -0.56 0.62 4.33
C GLY A 50 0.23 -0.36 5.20
N PRO A 51 1.55 -0.52 4.97
CA PRO A 51 2.39 -1.32 5.85
C PRO A 51 2.33 -0.80 7.29
N PHE A 52 2.47 -1.70 8.28
CA PHE A 52 2.85 -1.30 9.63
C PHE A 52 4.16 -0.50 9.64
N VAL A 53 4.26 0.44 10.57
CA VAL A 53 5.51 1.17 10.83
C VAL A 53 6.52 0.29 11.57
N HIS A 54 7.81 0.58 11.39
CA HIS A 54 8.86 -0.09 12.14
C HIS A 54 8.77 0.22 13.65
N PRO A 55 9.01 -0.73 14.57
CA PRO A 55 9.16 -0.42 15.99
C PRO A 55 10.23 0.67 16.20
N GLY A 56 9.95 1.68 17.03
CA GLY A 56 10.85 2.82 17.14
C GLY A 56 10.29 4.00 17.91
N ARG A 57 11.01 5.12 17.87
CA ARG A 57 10.60 6.38 18.50
C ARG A 57 9.92 7.27 17.47
N TYR A 58 8.67 7.62 17.76
CA TYR A 58 7.85 8.49 16.93
C TYR A 58 7.50 9.77 17.70
N ILE A 59 7.15 10.81 16.95
CA ILE A 59 6.55 12.03 17.50
C ILE A 59 5.13 12.10 16.97
N VAL A 60 4.16 12.12 17.89
CA VAL A 60 2.78 12.43 17.57
C VAL A 60 2.64 13.94 17.60
N ARG A 61 2.28 14.53 16.46
CA ARG A 61 2.05 15.97 16.31
C ARG A 61 0.56 16.23 16.12
N LEU A 62 0.02 17.13 16.94
CA LEU A 62 -1.30 17.71 16.76
C LEU A 62 -1.13 19.19 16.39
N THR A 63 -1.66 19.58 15.24
CA THR A 63 -1.69 20.97 14.78
C THR A 63 -3.13 21.47 14.81
N VAL A 64 -3.38 22.60 15.47
CA VAL A 64 -4.67 23.30 15.51
C VAL A 64 -4.39 24.76 15.23
N ASP A 65 -4.83 25.25 14.07
CA ASP A 65 -4.44 26.55 13.53
C ASP A 65 -2.91 26.72 13.58
N ASP A 66 -2.41 27.73 14.30
CA ASP A 66 -0.98 28.00 14.48
C ASP A 66 -0.34 27.28 15.68
N ILE A 67 -1.12 26.51 16.45
CA ILE A 67 -0.63 25.81 17.65
C ILE A 67 -0.20 24.39 17.29
N VAL A 68 1.04 24.04 17.64
CA VAL A 68 1.59 22.70 17.46
C VAL A 68 1.90 22.08 18.82
N LEU A 69 1.33 20.90 19.06
CA LEU A 69 1.58 20.08 20.26
C LEU A 69 2.26 18.78 19.83
N GLU A 70 3.38 18.45 20.47
CA GLU A 70 4.14 17.24 20.17
C GLU A 70 4.31 16.37 21.41
N ARG A 71 4.17 15.04 21.23
CA ARG A 71 4.41 14.05 22.27
C ARG A 71 5.23 12.88 21.72
N PRO A 72 6.29 12.44 22.42
CA PRO A 72 7.03 11.25 22.01
C PRO A 72 6.18 10.00 22.25
N LEU A 73 6.26 9.05 21.33
CA LEU A 73 5.63 7.73 21.39
C LEU A 73 6.67 6.66 21.09
N ALA A 74 6.81 5.67 21.98
CA ALA A 74 7.65 4.51 21.74
C ALA A 74 6.77 3.36 21.22
N VAL A 75 7.00 2.95 19.98
CA VAL A 75 6.38 1.77 19.36
C VAL A 75 7.33 0.59 19.58
N ARG A 76 6.78 -0.53 20.05
CA ARG A 76 7.53 -1.76 20.35
C ARG A 76 6.74 -2.95 19.81
N LEU A 77 7.43 -4.05 19.53
CA LEU A 77 6.79 -5.33 19.26
C LEU A 77 6.04 -5.84 20.49
N ASP A 78 5.05 -6.71 20.28
CA ASP A 78 4.45 -7.48 21.36
C ASP A 78 5.56 -8.26 22.08
N PRO A 79 5.67 -8.19 23.43
CA PRO A 79 6.70 -8.89 24.19
C PRO A 79 6.73 -10.42 24.01
N ARG A 80 5.69 -11.02 23.42
CA ARG A 80 5.61 -12.44 23.11
C ARG A 80 6.27 -12.80 21.77
N VAL A 81 6.58 -11.80 20.94
CA VAL A 81 7.27 -11.99 19.67
C VAL A 81 8.77 -12.10 19.95
N ASN A 82 9.36 -13.24 19.58
CA ASN A 82 10.78 -13.52 19.78
C ASN A 82 11.62 -13.30 18.51
N THR A 83 11.04 -12.65 17.50
CA THR A 83 11.71 -12.36 16.22
C THR A 83 12.82 -11.34 16.43
N SER A 84 13.98 -11.61 15.83
CA SER A 84 15.14 -10.74 16.01
C SER A 84 14.90 -9.35 15.41
N GLU A 85 15.56 -8.33 15.95
CA GLU A 85 15.50 -6.96 15.40
C GLU A 85 15.91 -6.92 13.92
N THR A 86 16.92 -7.71 13.54
CA THR A 86 17.37 -7.84 12.15
C THR A 86 16.30 -8.44 11.24
N ASP A 87 15.53 -9.41 11.71
CA ASP A 87 14.47 -10.04 10.92
C ASP A 87 13.24 -9.11 10.79
N VAL A 88 12.94 -8.34 11.83
CA VAL A 88 11.89 -7.29 11.82
C VAL A 88 12.27 -6.17 10.87
N GLN A 89 13.55 -5.78 10.86
CA GLN A 89 14.06 -4.81 9.89
C GLN A 89 13.92 -5.32 8.46
N LEU A 90 14.31 -6.58 8.18
CA LEU A 90 14.11 -7.20 6.87
C LEU A 90 12.64 -7.19 6.43
N GLN A 91 11.71 -7.51 7.33
CA GLN A 91 10.28 -7.44 7.05
C GLN A 91 9.81 -6.02 6.73
N THR A 92 10.28 -5.04 7.52
CA THR A 92 9.97 -3.62 7.34
C THR A 92 10.45 -3.14 5.97
N ASP A 93 11.72 -3.40 5.65
CA ASP A 93 12.34 -2.94 4.40
C ASP A 93 11.64 -3.52 3.17
N ASN A 94 11.33 -4.82 3.19
CA ASN A 94 10.61 -5.47 2.09
C ASN A 94 9.16 -4.97 1.97
N SER A 95 8.48 -4.72 3.10
CA SER A 95 7.12 -4.16 3.11
C SER A 95 7.10 -2.74 2.54
N LEU A 96 8.08 -1.91 2.92
CA LEU A 96 8.25 -0.56 2.40
C LEU A 96 8.67 -0.56 0.94
N ALA A 97 9.49 -1.51 0.48
CA ALA A 97 9.81 -1.68 -0.93
C ALA A 97 8.53 -1.93 -1.75
N CYS A 98 7.67 -2.86 -1.32
CA CYS A 98 6.38 -3.09 -1.98
C CYS A 98 5.50 -1.83 -2.00
N TYR A 99 5.38 -1.14 -0.88
CA TYR A 99 4.58 0.08 -0.77
C TYR A 99 5.11 1.20 -1.67
N ASN A 100 6.43 1.43 -1.67
CA ASN A 100 7.07 2.44 -2.51
C ASN A 100 7.04 2.07 -4.00
N GLY A 101 7.12 0.78 -4.34
CA GLY A 101 6.87 0.24 -5.68
C GLY A 101 5.47 0.57 -6.16
N TYR A 102 4.46 0.30 -5.33
CA TYR A 102 3.08 0.69 -5.58
C TYR A 102 2.93 2.20 -5.82
N LEU A 103 3.51 3.05 -4.95
CA LEU A 103 3.39 4.51 -5.06
C LEU A 103 4.06 5.06 -6.33
N ARG A 104 5.20 4.51 -6.74
CA ARG A 104 5.84 4.87 -8.02
C ARG A 104 4.92 4.56 -9.21
N LEU A 105 4.35 3.36 -9.23
CA LEU A 105 3.40 2.95 -10.26
C LEU A 105 2.10 3.76 -10.23
N GLN A 106 1.65 4.17 -9.05
CA GLN A 106 0.47 5.01 -8.88
C GLN A 106 0.65 6.36 -9.58
N LYS A 107 1.80 7.02 -9.40
CA LYS A 107 2.12 8.27 -10.10
C LYS A 107 2.13 8.09 -11.63
N ILE A 108 2.63 6.95 -12.12
CA ILE A 108 2.62 6.63 -13.56
C ILE A 108 1.18 6.45 -14.04
N ARG A 109 0.35 5.70 -13.29
CA ARG A 109 -1.06 5.47 -13.63
C ARG A 109 -1.85 6.77 -13.70
N GLU A 110 -1.68 7.65 -12.72
CA GLU A 110 -2.34 8.97 -12.70
C GLU A 110 -1.94 9.83 -13.90
N ALA A 111 -0.66 9.82 -14.27
CA ALA A 111 -0.20 10.53 -15.47
C ALA A 111 -0.79 9.93 -16.76
N ILE A 112 -0.89 8.61 -16.86
CA ILE A 112 -1.55 7.94 -17.98
C ILE A 112 -3.05 8.29 -18.01
N ASP A 113 -3.74 8.24 -16.86
CA ASP A 113 -5.16 8.57 -16.72
C ASP A 113 -5.44 10.01 -17.19
N ALA A 114 -4.60 10.98 -16.80
CA ALA A 114 -4.68 12.35 -17.27
C ALA A 114 -4.50 12.47 -18.81
N LEU A 115 -3.54 11.74 -19.40
CA LEU A 115 -3.37 11.74 -20.85
C LEU A 115 -4.53 11.10 -21.61
N LEU A 116 -5.15 10.07 -21.03
CA LEU A 116 -6.31 9.37 -21.61
C LEU A 116 -7.59 10.22 -21.56
N GLN A 117 -7.69 11.18 -20.63
CA GLN A 117 -8.78 12.15 -20.59
C GLN A 117 -8.69 13.19 -21.72
N ASN A 118 -7.49 13.43 -22.28
CA ASN A 118 -7.31 14.37 -23.40
C ASN A 118 -7.69 13.71 -24.76
N PRO A 119 -8.74 14.19 -25.45
CA PRO A 119 -9.21 13.61 -26.71
C PRO A 119 -8.21 13.75 -27.87
N ALA A 120 -7.24 14.68 -27.79
CA ALA A 120 -6.21 14.88 -28.82
C ALA A 120 -5.19 13.73 -28.89
N ASN A 121 -5.10 12.87 -27.87
CA ASN A 121 -4.11 11.79 -27.78
C ASN A 121 -4.51 10.49 -28.51
N THR A 122 -5.30 10.56 -29.58
CA THR A 122 -5.89 9.40 -30.27
C THR A 122 -4.84 8.38 -30.72
N LYS A 123 -3.69 8.82 -31.22
CA LYS A 123 -2.62 7.94 -31.73
C LYS A 123 -1.94 7.10 -30.64
N LYS A 124 -1.78 7.64 -29.43
CA LYS A 124 -1.11 6.94 -28.30
C LYS A 124 -2.11 6.22 -27.39
N ARG A 125 -3.42 6.44 -27.56
CA ARG A 125 -4.48 5.97 -26.65
C ARG A 125 -4.42 4.47 -26.38
N THR A 126 -4.34 3.65 -27.42
CA THR A 126 -4.29 2.19 -27.27
C THR A 126 -3.04 1.74 -26.50
N ALA A 127 -1.87 2.27 -26.83
CA ALA A 127 -0.61 1.93 -26.14
C ALA A 127 -0.65 2.33 -24.65
N LEU A 128 -1.21 3.50 -24.35
CA LEU A 128 -1.42 3.98 -22.98
C LEU A 128 -2.37 3.08 -22.20
N GLN A 129 -3.49 2.67 -22.80
CA GLN A 129 -4.46 1.74 -22.19
C GLN A 129 -3.83 0.37 -21.93
N THR A 130 -3.04 -0.15 -22.88
CA THR A 130 -2.33 -1.42 -22.72
C THR A 130 -1.32 -1.36 -21.57
N LEU A 131 -0.50 -0.31 -21.49
CA LEU A 131 0.48 -0.17 -20.40
C LEU A 131 -0.21 0.00 -19.04
N ARG A 132 -1.24 0.84 -18.97
CA ARG A 132 -2.00 1.10 -17.75
C ARG A 132 -2.61 -0.19 -17.18
N GLY A 133 -3.23 -1.00 -18.04
CA GLY A 133 -4.10 -2.09 -17.61
C GLY A 133 -5.52 -1.62 -17.26
N SER A 134 -6.41 -2.58 -17.03
CA SER A 134 -7.82 -2.36 -16.71
C SER A 134 -8.06 -2.15 -15.22
N GLY A 135 -9.14 -1.44 -14.87
CA GLY A 135 -9.61 -1.31 -13.49
C GLY A 135 -8.68 -0.51 -12.57
N LEU A 136 -8.86 -0.75 -11.27
CA LEU A 136 -8.01 -0.24 -10.18
C LEU A 136 -7.34 -1.44 -9.50
N PRO A 137 -6.18 -1.24 -8.83
CA PRO A 137 -5.65 -2.28 -7.97
C PRO A 137 -6.60 -2.54 -6.80
N GLY A 138 -6.85 -3.80 -6.48
CA GLY A 138 -7.81 -4.24 -5.47
C GLY A 138 -7.18 -4.46 -4.09
N ASN A 139 -7.88 -5.20 -3.23
CA ASN A 139 -7.39 -5.62 -1.92
C ASN A 139 -7.14 -7.15 -1.89
N PRO A 140 -5.93 -7.62 -2.23
CA PRO A 140 -5.66 -9.05 -2.37
C PRO A 140 -5.82 -9.79 -1.04
N ASP A 141 -6.58 -10.88 -1.07
CA ASP A 141 -6.74 -11.81 0.05
C ASP A 141 -5.79 -13.00 -0.12
N LEU A 142 -4.97 -13.31 0.90
CA LEU A 142 -3.94 -14.36 0.80
C LEU A 142 -4.51 -15.77 0.62
N LEU A 143 -5.77 -16.01 1.00
CA LEU A 143 -6.43 -17.31 0.88
C LEU A 143 -7.06 -17.51 -0.50
N TYR A 144 -7.60 -16.44 -1.10
CA TYR A 144 -8.35 -16.51 -2.36
C TYR A 144 -7.64 -15.89 -3.56
N SER A 145 -6.51 -15.23 -3.34
CA SER A 145 -5.72 -14.58 -4.39
C SER A 145 -4.38 -15.28 -4.55
N SER A 146 -3.81 -15.13 -5.74
CA SER A 146 -2.43 -15.52 -6.01
C SER A 146 -1.82 -14.52 -6.99
N ILE A 147 -0.49 -14.55 -7.07
CA ILE A 147 0.26 -13.79 -8.07
C ILE A 147 1.08 -14.74 -8.91
N THR A 148 1.24 -14.40 -10.18
CA THR A 148 2.08 -15.13 -11.12
C THR A 148 3.06 -14.17 -11.76
N ALA A 149 4.24 -14.66 -12.12
CA ALA A 149 5.18 -13.88 -12.92
C ALA A 149 4.56 -13.58 -14.29
N ALA A 150 4.75 -12.35 -14.76
CA ALA A 150 4.41 -11.94 -16.13
C ALA A 150 5.67 -11.38 -16.77
N SER A 151 5.83 -11.60 -18.07
CA SER A 151 6.89 -10.96 -18.83
C SER A 151 6.60 -9.46 -18.95
N VAL A 152 7.65 -8.64 -19.04
CA VAL A 152 7.55 -7.17 -19.04
C VAL A 152 6.65 -6.63 -20.18
N ASP A 153 6.59 -7.34 -21.31
CA ASP A 153 5.73 -6.99 -22.44
C ASP A 153 4.23 -7.17 -22.13
N LYS A 154 3.88 -8.19 -21.32
CA LYS A 154 2.51 -8.52 -20.92
C LYS A 154 2.09 -7.88 -19.61
N GLU A 155 3.03 -7.45 -18.78
CA GLU A 155 2.76 -6.81 -17.51
C GLU A 155 2.11 -5.43 -17.70
N THR A 156 1.23 -5.07 -16.78
CA THR A 156 0.56 -3.76 -16.74
C THR A 156 0.84 -3.04 -15.43
N ILE A 157 0.65 -1.72 -15.41
CA ILE A 157 0.81 -0.91 -14.20
C ILE A 157 -0.14 -1.40 -13.10
N VAL A 158 -1.43 -1.59 -13.39
CA VAL A 158 -2.40 -2.11 -12.41
C VAL A 158 -2.08 -3.55 -11.98
N GLY A 159 -1.68 -4.41 -12.91
CA GLY A 159 -1.27 -5.79 -12.62
C GLY A 159 -0.11 -5.84 -11.63
N LEU A 160 0.92 -5.02 -11.85
CA LEU A 160 2.07 -4.96 -10.96
C LEU A 160 1.76 -4.30 -9.62
N GLN A 161 0.86 -3.29 -9.59
CA GLN A 161 0.34 -2.74 -8.33
C GLN A 161 -0.37 -3.80 -7.49
N ASN A 162 -1.20 -4.67 -8.09
CA ASN A 162 -1.82 -5.80 -7.38
C ASN A 162 -0.78 -6.77 -6.80
N LYS A 163 0.30 -7.03 -7.54
CA LYS A 163 1.38 -7.92 -7.08
C LYS A 163 2.14 -7.35 -5.88
N PHE A 164 2.41 -6.04 -5.88
CA PHE A 164 3.00 -5.36 -4.73
C PHE A 164 2.10 -5.43 -3.50
N LEU A 165 0.78 -5.21 -3.66
CA LEU A 165 -0.17 -5.33 -2.55
C LEU A 165 -0.26 -6.76 -2.01
N TYR A 166 -0.19 -7.77 -2.87
CA TYR A 166 -0.20 -9.18 -2.45
C TYR A 166 1.04 -9.52 -1.62
N LEU A 167 2.24 -9.16 -2.11
CA LEU A 167 3.47 -9.41 -1.36
C LEU A 167 3.54 -8.60 -0.07
N LEU A 168 3.03 -7.37 -0.05
CA LEU A 168 2.90 -6.59 1.18
C LEU A 168 2.05 -7.33 2.23
N ASN A 169 0.88 -7.82 1.84
CA ASN A 169 0.00 -8.58 2.74
C ASN A 169 0.68 -9.88 3.22
N LEU A 170 1.39 -10.58 2.32
CA LEU A 170 2.12 -11.81 2.66
C LEU A 170 3.22 -11.53 3.69
N LEU A 171 4.03 -10.50 3.45
CA LEU A 171 5.12 -10.09 4.33
C LEU A 171 4.62 -9.70 5.72
N GLN A 172 3.44 -9.08 5.82
CA GLN A 172 2.86 -8.62 7.10
C GLN A 172 1.85 -9.59 7.72
N SER A 173 1.75 -10.81 7.20
CA SER A 173 0.81 -11.82 7.73
C SER A 173 1.25 -12.41 9.07
N VAL A 174 2.55 -12.35 9.39
CA VAL A 174 3.16 -12.89 10.61
C VAL A 174 4.35 -12.03 11.04
N ASP A 175 4.61 -11.89 12.33
CA ASP A 175 5.80 -11.20 12.85
C ASP A 175 7.04 -12.13 12.78
N ALA A 176 7.52 -12.43 11.58
CA ALA A 176 8.64 -13.36 11.36
C ALA A 176 9.55 -12.92 10.20
N ARG A 177 10.74 -13.52 10.13
CA ARG A 177 11.67 -13.31 9.02
C ARG A 177 10.99 -13.62 7.68
N PRO A 178 11.03 -12.70 6.69
CA PRO A 178 10.57 -13.00 5.34
C PRO A 178 11.28 -14.21 4.74
N THR A 179 10.54 -15.06 4.03
CA THR A 179 11.14 -16.19 3.32
C THR A 179 12.03 -15.71 2.17
N GLN A 180 13.01 -16.53 1.78
CA GLN A 180 13.87 -16.21 0.63
C GLN A 180 13.05 -15.99 -0.64
N GLN A 181 11.98 -16.77 -0.84
CA GLN A 181 11.08 -16.63 -1.99
C GLN A 181 10.29 -15.31 -1.94
N ALA A 182 9.82 -14.87 -0.77
CA ALA A 182 9.14 -13.59 -0.64
C ALA A 182 10.08 -12.43 -0.98
N MET A 183 11.30 -12.42 -0.43
CA MET A 183 12.30 -11.39 -0.72
C MET A 183 12.73 -11.40 -2.19
N ALA A 184 12.94 -12.57 -2.79
CA ALA A 184 13.23 -12.68 -4.23
C ALA A 184 12.06 -12.16 -5.08
N GLY A 185 10.82 -12.41 -4.66
CA GLY A 185 9.61 -11.86 -5.27
C GLY A 185 9.61 -10.33 -5.25
N VAL A 186 9.91 -9.72 -4.11
CA VAL A 186 9.99 -8.24 -3.99
C VAL A 186 11.01 -7.68 -4.98
N ASN A 187 12.21 -8.25 -5.04
CA ASN A 187 13.25 -7.82 -5.99
C ASN A 187 12.78 -7.94 -7.45
N ALA A 188 12.14 -9.06 -7.81
CA ALA A 188 11.60 -9.24 -9.17
C ALA A 188 10.50 -8.22 -9.51
N LEU A 189 9.65 -7.85 -8.55
CA LEU A 189 8.64 -6.82 -8.77
C LEU A 189 9.27 -5.42 -8.91
N GLU A 190 10.33 -5.12 -8.16
CA GLU A 190 11.10 -3.89 -8.30
C GLU A 190 11.73 -3.77 -9.69
N GLU A 191 12.39 -4.82 -10.18
CA GLU A 191 12.95 -4.88 -11.54
C GLU A 191 11.87 -4.69 -12.61
N ALA A 192 10.71 -5.33 -12.43
CA ALA A 192 9.57 -5.15 -13.32
C ALA A 192 9.05 -3.70 -13.29
N ALA A 193 9.00 -3.06 -12.12
CA ALA A 193 8.55 -1.68 -11.97
C ALA A 193 9.49 -0.70 -12.67
N GLU A 194 10.81 -0.91 -12.57
CA GLU A 194 11.79 -0.14 -13.33
C GLU A 194 11.63 -0.33 -14.84
N ALA A 195 11.39 -1.56 -15.30
CA ALA A 195 11.20 -1.85 -16.71
C ALA A 195 9.92 -1.17 -17.25
N LEU A 196 8.81 -1.21 -16.51
CA LEU A 196 7.59 -0.49 -16.86
C LEU A 196 7.78 1.03 -16.83
N ALA A 197 8.55 1.55 -15.86
CA ALA A 197 8.88 2.97 -15.81
C ALA A 197 9.68 3.41 -17.04
N LYS A 198 10.67 2.62 -17.49
CA LYS A 198 11.41 2.89 -18.74
C LYS A 198 10.48 2.86 -19.95
N ARG A 199 9.58 1.88 -20.03
CA ARG A 199 8.56 1.77 -21.10
C ARG A 199 7.64 3.00 -21.11
N TRP A 200 7.23 3.48 -19.95
CA TRP A 200 6.44 4.71 -19.81
C TRP A 200 7.21 5.95 -20.30
N GLN A 201 8.48 6.11 -19.91
CA GLN A 201 9.28 7.27 -20.35
C GLN A 201 9.47 7.29 -21.87
N ALA A 202 9.60 6.13 -22.52
CA ALA A 202 9.68 6.05 -23.98
C ALA A 202 8.36 6.41 -24.71
N MET A 203 7.23 6.44 -23.98
CA MET A 203 5.91 6.78 -24.54
C MET A 203 5.51 8.24 -24.35
N LYS A 204 6.13 8.95 -23.39
CA LYS A 204 5.96 10.41 -23.23
C LYS A 204 6.40 11.10 -24.51
#